data_AF-A0A7R9M4M9-F1
#
_entry.id   AF-A0A7R9M4M9-F1
#
_cell.length_a   1.000
_cell.length_b   1.000
_cell.length_c   1.000
_cell.angle_alpha   90.00
_cell.angle_beta   90.00
_cell.angle_gamma   90.00
#
_symmetry.space_group_name_H-M   'P 1'
#
loop_
_entity.id
_entity.type
_entity.pdbx_description
1 polymer ?
#
loop_
_entity_poly.entity_id
_entity_poly.type
_entity_poly.pdbx_seq_one_letter_code
_entity_poly.pdbx_strand_id
1 'polypeptide(L)'
;YNYVLGAGPEERAEWYDNKQSLGLDFPNLPYYIDGDVKLTQSMTIMRYLSKKHGLAGHNEKERIRMDILEGQLKDFRGDFLEATL
;
A
#
# COMPACT_ATOMS: atom_id res chain seq x y z
N TYR A 1 -13.91 12.73 -4.86
CA TYR A 1 -13.20 12.04 -3.76
C TYR A 1 -12.35 13.07 -3.03
N ASN A 2 -12.69 13.40 -1.79
CA ASN A 2 -11.93 14.35 -0.97
C ASN A 2 -10.82 13.58 -0.27
N TYR A 3 -9.60 13.64 -0.81
CA TYR A 3 -8.42 13.18 -0.10
C TYR A 3 -7.98 14.29 0.85
N VAL A 4 -8.18 14.08 2.16
CA VAL A 4 -7.71 15.01 3.20
C VAL A 4 -6.21 14.78 3.35
N LEU A 5 -5.42 15.81 3.04
CA LEU A 5 -3.97 15.82 3.21
C LEU A 5 -3.65 15.93 4.69
N GLY A 6 -3.11 14.86 5.25
CA GLY A 6 -2.78 14.84 6.66
C GLY A 6 -1.36 15.28 6.99
N ALA A 7 -1.22 16.44 7.62
CA ALA A 7 0.06 17.05 7.98
C ALA A 7 0.16 17.47 9.46
N GLY A 8 -0.79 17.05 10.32
CA GLY A 8 -0.88 17.49 11.72
C GLY A 8 -0.65 16.38 12.75
N PRO A 9 -0.19 16.69 13.97
CA PRO A 9 -0.14 15.76 15.10
C PRO A 9 -1.51 15.15 15.48
N GLU A 10 -2.59 15.88 15.21
CA GLU A 10 -3.97 15.52 15.58
C GLU A 10 -4.50 14.29 14.83
N GLU A 11 -4.09 14.06 13.58
CA GLU A 11 -4.55 12.91 12.78
C GLU A 11 -3.91 11.58 13.21
N ARG A 12 -2.76 11.62 13.90
CA ARG A 12 -2.23 10.39 14.50
C ARG A 12 -3.19 9.86 15.55
N ALA A 13 -3.77 10.74 16.37
CA ALA A 13 -4.76 10.36 17.38
C ALA A 13 -6.01 9.79 16.72
N GLU A 14 -6.53 10.44 15.68
CA GLU A 14 -7.67 9.95 14.91
C GLU A 14 -7.43 8.54 14.34
N TRP A 15 -6.24 8.27 13.79
CA TRP A 15 -5.88 6.93 13.33
C TRP A 15 -5.86 5.92 14.48
N TYR A 16 -5.23 6.25 15.61
CA TYR A 16 -5.12 5.32 16.74
C TYR A 16 -6.48 5.00 17.36
N ASP A 17 -7.40 5.96 17.38
CA ASP A 17 -8.76 5.80 17.90
C ASP A 17 -9.62 4.91 16.98
N ASN A 18 -9.43 5.01 15.67
CA ASN A 18 -10.33 4.37 14.70
C ASN A 18 -9.76 3.09 14.04
N LYS A 19 -8.45 2.82 14.08
CA LYS A 19 -7.83 1.73 13.29
C LYS A 19 -8.47 0.36 13.48
N GLN A 20 -8.99 0.05 14.67
CA GLN A 20 -9.61 -1.24 14.98
C GLN A 20 -11.06 -1.33 14.46
N SER A 21 -11.76 -0.21 14.28
CA SER A 21 -13.15 -0.20 13.80
C SER A 21 -13.25 -0.43 12.28
N LEU A 22 -12.14 -0.28 11.54
CA LEU A 22 -12.11 -0.46 10.09
C LEU A 22 -12.27 -1.92 9.64
N GLY A 23 -12.08 -2.87 10.55
CA GLY A 23 -12.15 -4.31 10.26
C GLY A 23 -11.06 -4.76 9.27
N LEU A 24 -9.85 -4.20 9.41
CA LEU A 24 -8.65 -4.62 8.70
C LEU A 24 -8.01 -5.80 9.45
N ASP A 25 -7.55 -6.82 8.74
CA ASP A 25 -6.88 -7.98 9.38
C ASP A 25 -5.58 -7.56 10.09
N PHE A 26 -4.83 -6.65 9.47
CA PHE A 26 -3.59 -6.10 10.00
C PHE A 26 -3.62 -4.57 9.90
N PRO A 27 -4.23 -3.85 10.86
CA PRO A 27 -4.40 -2.40 10.78
C PRO A 27 -3.07 -1.67 10.66
N ASN A 28 -2.87 -1.00 9.53
CA ASN A 28 -1.68 -0.19 9.25
C ASN A 28 -1.99 0.86 8.17
N LEU A 29 -1.15 1.88 8.10
CA LEU A 29 -1.14 2.83 7.00
C LEU A 29 -0.07 2.44 5.96
N PRO A 30 -0.33 2.60 4.66
CA PRO A 30 -1.64 2.91 4.07
C PRO A 30 -2.59 1.70 4.10
N TYR A 31 -3.89 1.98 4.07
CA TYR A 31 -4.96 0.99 3.86
C TYR A 31 -5.80 1.34 2.62
N TYR A 32 -6.54 0.37 2.10
CA TYR A 32 -7.47 0.52 0.98
C TYR A 32 -8.70 -0.35 1.20
N ILE A 33 -9.91 0.22 1.01
CA ILE A 33 -11.19 -0.46 1.20
C ILE A 33 -12.01 -0.32 -0.09
N ASP A 34 -12.50 -1.44 -0.60
CA ASP A 34 -13.21 -1.56 -1.88
C ASP A 34 -14.31 -2.61 -1.75
N GLY A 35 -15.48 -2.17 -1.29
CA GLY A 35 -16.55 -3.06 -0.83
C GLY A 35 -16.04 -3.95 0.30
N ASP A 36 -16.11 -5.27 0.09
CA ASP A 36 -15.67 -6.28 1.05
C ASP A 36 -14.14 -6.49 1.06
N VAL A 37 -13.42 -5.95 0.07
CA VAL A 37 -11.96 -6.06 0.01
C VAL A 37 -11.34 -4.99 0.90
N LYS A 38 -10.65 -5.42 1.95
CA LYS A 38 -9.97 -4.56 2.92
C LYS A 38 -8.50 -4.93 3.00
N LEU A 39 -7.63 -4.03 2.56
CA LEU A 39 -6.21 -4.30 2.40
C LEU A 39 -5.35 -3.32 3.19
N THR A 40 -4.29 -3.83 3.77
CA THR A 40 -3.13 -3.06 4.21
C THR A 40 -1.88 -3.56 3.47
N GLN A 41 -0.72 -2.95 3.72
CA GLN A 41 0.52 -3.15 2.97
C GLN A 41 0.48 -2.50 1.58
N SER A 42 1.26 -1.42 1.41
CA SER A 42 1.26 -0.60 0.19
C SER A 42 1.44 -1.41 -1.10
N MET A 43 2.31 -2.42 -1.08
CA MET A 43 2.58 -3.26 -2.24
C MET A 43 1.46 -4.26 -2.56
N THR A 44 0.74 -4.73 -1.54
CA THR A 44 -0.46 -5.55 -1.74
C THR A 44 -1.59 -4.73 -2.37
N ILE A 45 -1.78 -3.49 -1.89
CA ILE A 45 -2.75 -2.54 -2.46
C ILE A 45 -2.44 -2.28 -3.94
N MET A 46 -1.18 -1.97 -4.27
CA MET A 46 -0.79 -1.73 -5.67
C MET A 46 -1.02 -2.95 -6.56
N ARG A 47 -0.70 -4.16 -6.09
CA ARG A 47 -0.97 -5.41 -6.83
C ARG A 47 -2.46 -5.68 -7.02
N TYR A 48 -3.28 -5.39 -6.02
CA TYR A 48 -4.73 -5.53 -6.15
C TYR A 48 -5.27 -4.60 -7.24
N LEU A 49 -4.89 -3.32 -7.20
CA LEU A 49 -5.31 -2.33 -8.18
C LEU A 49 -4.80 -2.68 -9.59
N SER A 50 -3.55 -3.14 -9.71
CA SER A 50 -3.01 -3.53 -11.01
C SER A 50 -3.79 -4.70 -11.61
N LYS A 51 -4.16 -5.71 -10.81
CA LYS A 51 -5.00 -6.82 -11.28
C LYS A 51 -6.42 -6.36 -11.62
N LYS A 52 -7.05 -5.57 -10.75
CA LYS A 52 -8.42 -5.05 -10.94
C LYS A 52 -8.57 -4.26 -12.25
N HIS A 53 -7.52 -3.54 -12.65
CA HIS A 53 -7.52 -2.67 -13.82
C HIS A 53 -6.72 -3.20 -15.02
N GLY A 54 -6.29 -4.47 -15.01
CA GLY A 54 -5.58 -5.07 -16.14
C GLY A 54 -4.15 -4.54 -16.37
N LEU A 55 -3.53 -3.97 -15.34
CA LEU A 55 -2.17 -3.45 -15.34
C LEU A 55 -1.14 -4.43 -14.75
N ALA A 56 -1.56 -5.65 -14.39
CA ALA A 56 -0.72 -6.68 -13.79
C ALA A 56 0.00 -7.59 -14.81
N GLY A 57 0.33 -7.07 -15.99
CA GLY A 57 0.99 -7.82 -17.07
C GLY A 57 0.09 -8.86 -17.74
N HIS A 58 0.20 -8.95 -19.07
CA HIS A 58 -0.68 -9.79 -19.89
C HIS A 58 -0.13 -11.20 -20.13
N ASN A 59 1.14 -11.43 -19.80
CA ASN A 59 1.82 -12.71 -19.94
C ASN A 59 2.84 -12.93 -18.82
N GLU A 60 3.36 -14.15 -18.73
CA GLU A 60 4.28 -14.56 -17.66
C GLU A 60 5.57 -13.73 -17.65
N LYS A 61 6.11 -13.41 -18.83
CA LYS A 61 7.34 -12.61 -18.93
C LYS A 61 7.14 -11.20 -18.38
N GLU A 62 5.98 -10.58 -18.60
CA GLU A 62 5.64 -9.28 -18.02
C GLU A 62 5.46 -9.37 -16.51
N ARG A 63 4.81 -10.43 -16.01
CA ARG A 63 4.62 -10.64 -14.56
C ARG A 63 5.93 -10.83 -13.83
N ILE A 64 6.83 -11.66 -14.35
CA ILE A 64 8.18 -11.84 -13.81
C ILE A 64 8.93 -10.50 -13.77
N ARG A 65 8.82 -9.67 -14.82
CA ARG A 65 9.46 -8.34 -14.83
C ARG A 65 8.90 -7.40 -13.75
N MET A 66 7.59 -7.44 -13.51
CA MET A 66 6.99 -6.65 -12.43
C MET A 66 7.45 -7.14 -11.05
N ASP A 67 7.52 -8.45 -10.83
CA ASP A 67 7.96 -9.02 -9.54
C ASP A 67 9.42 -8.64 -9.24
N ILE A 68 10.28 -8.67 -10.27
CA ILE A 68 11.68 -8.19 -10.16
C ILE A 68 11.71 -6.69 -9.82
N LEU A 69 10.94 -5.88 -10.56
CA LEU A 69 10.90 -4.43 -10.34
C LEU A 69 10.39 -4.08 -8.93
N GLU A 70 9.35 -4.78 -8.47
CA GLU A 70 8.84 -4.64 -7.12
C GLU A 70 9.93 -4.92 -6.08
N GLY A 71 10.65 -6.04 -6.23
CA GLY A 71 11.74 -6.41 -5.34
C GLY A 71 12.82 -5.33 -5.29
N GLN A 72 13.27 -4.88 -6.45
CA GLN A 72 14.28 -3.82 -6.56
C GLN A 72 13.82 -2.50 -5.91
N LEU A 73 12.56 -2.09 -6.10
CA LEU A 73 12.01 -0.90 -5.46
C LEU A 73 11.94 -1.03 -3.94
N LYS A 74 11.65 -2.23 -3.42
CA LYS A 74 11.64 -2.50 -1.98
C LYS A 74 13.04 -2.39 -1.39
N ASP A 75 14.05 -2.94 -2.07
CA ASP A 75 15.45 -2.88 -1.65
C ASP A 75 15.94 -1.43 -1.66
N PHE A 76 15.74 -0.70 -2.77
CA PHE A 76 16.11 0.73 -2.85
C PHE A 76 15.46 1.59 -1.78
N ARG A 77 14.20 1.32 -1.42
CA ARG A 77 13.53 2.03 -0.32
C ARG A 77 14.21 1.73 1.02
N GLY A 78 14.62 0.49 1.24
CA GLY A 78 15.37 0.09 2.43
C GLY A 78 16.70 0.83 2.51
N ASP A 79 17.49 0.77 1.44
CA ASP A 79 18.80 1.43 1.34
C ASP A 79 18.69 2.95 1.55
N PHE A 80 17.67 3.59 0.96
CA PHE A 80 17.44 5.02 1.14
C PHE A 80 17.14 5.40 2.58
N LEU A 81 16.33 4.60 3.29
CA LEU A 81 16.03 4.83 4.70
C LEU A 81 17.29 4.68 5.57
N GLU A 82 18.10 3.65 5.32
CA GLU A 82 19.37 3.45 6.03
C GLU A 82 20.35 4.61 5.79
N ALA A 83 20.39 5.16 4.57
CA ALA A 83 21.31 6.24 4.23
C ALA A 83 20.88 7.62 4.76
N THR A 84 19.62 7.80 5.16
CA THR A 84 19.04 9.13 5.49
C THR A 84 18.59 9.29 6.94
N LEU A 85 18.60 8.22 7.73
CA LEU A 85 18.29 8.22 9.16
C LEU A 85 19.56 8.01 9.99
#